data_AF-A0A2W5QIV7-F1
#
_entry.id   AF-A0A2W5QIV7-F1
#
_cell.length_a   1.000
_cell.length_b   1.000
_cell.length_c   1.000
_cell.angle_alpha   90.00
_cell.angle_beta   90.00
_cell.angle_gamma   90.00
#
_symmetry.space_group_name_H-M   'P 1'
#
loop_
_entity.id
_entity.type
_entity.pdbx_description
1 polymer ?
#
loop_
_entity_poly.entity_id
_entity_poly.type
_entity_poly.pdbx_seq_one_letter_code
_entity_poly.pdbx_strand_id
1 'polypeptide(L)'
;MPETTQAESLVPVARLVSDAERMDFLPFYFGPRLMALGEHEVYCWMGELCKDYRGGFWNFYEVSNGGFYMAPATAQRFQVAVEGNGFEGELSADAAGIVATLFTLSHLCFAEGAKGDGGAALVDSFHALRDFVSTHPEAALILRAID
;
A
#
# COMPACT_ATOMS: atom_id res chain seq x y z
N MET A 1 -1.14 -26.61 33.00
CA MET A 1 -1.53 -26.05 31.70
C MET A 1 -0.38 -25.15 31.27
N PRO A 2 0.34 -25.44 30.18
CA PRO A 2 1.49 -24.62 29.81
C PRO A 2 1.02 -23.37 29.06
N GLU A 3 1.54 -22.24 29.54
CA GLU A 3 2.16 -21.17 28.76
C GLU A 3 1.25 -20.38 27.81
N THR A 4 0.70 -19.29 28.36
CA THR A 4 0.24 -18.13 27.59
C THR A 4 1.43 -17.60 26.78
N THR A 5 1.40 -17.87 25.48
CA THR A 5 2.36 -17.40 24.48
C THR A 5 2.62 -15.90 24.65
N GLN A 6 3.91 -15.62 24.83
CA GLN A 6 4.56 -14.32 24.81
C GLN A 6 4.01 -13.45 23.68
N ALA A 7 3.64 -12.22 23.98
CA ALA A 7 3.40 -11.20 22.96
C ALA A 7 4.75 -10.91 22.28
N GLU A 8 5.06 -11.69 21.25
CA GLU A 8 6.17 -11.41 20.35
C GLU A 8 5.90 -10.05 19.72
N SER A 9 6.84 -9.12 19.89
CA SER A 9 6.92 -7.91 19.07
C SER A 9 7.24 -8.37 17.64
N LEU A 10 6.22 -8.83 16.92
CA LEU A 10 6.33 -9.38 15.58
C LEU A 10 6.51 -8.21 14.62
N VAL A 11 7.74 -8.04 14.15
CA VAL A 11 8.08 -7.13 13.06
C VAL A 11 7.14 -7.46 11.88
N PRO A 12 6.30 -6.52 11.40
CA PRO A 12 5.36 -6.81 10.32
C PRO A 12 6.10 -7.29 9.07
N VAL A 13 5.62 -8.37 8.47
CA VAL A 13 6.22 -9.00 7.28
C VAL A 13 5.22 -9.02 6.14
N ALA A 14 5.69 -8.73 4.93
CA ALA A 14 4.89 -8.82 3.72
C ALA A 14 5.01 -10.21 3.07
N ARG A 15 3.88 -10.76 2.65
CA ARG A 15 3.76 -12.02 1.91
C ARG A 15 3.18 -11.73 0.54
N LEU A 16 3.82 -12.25 -0.51
CA LEU A 16 3.27 -12.24 -1.86
C LEU A 16 2.00 -13.11 -1.93
N VAL A 17 0.92 -12.54 -2.44
CA VAL A 17 -0.36 -13.22 -2.67
C VAL A 17 -0.22 -14.15 -3.87
N SER A 18 -0.67 -15.39 -3.72
CA SER A 18 -0.63 -16.36 -4.81
C SER A 18 -1.69 -16.07 -5.87
N ASP A 19 -1.50 -16.59 -7.08
CA ASP A 19 -2.44 -16.37 -8.20
C ASP A 19 -3.88 -16.84 -7.86
N ALA A 20 -3.99 -17.91 -7.06
CA ALA A 20 -5.28 -18.44 -6.61
C ALA A 20 -6.02 -17.51 -5.64
N GLU A 21 -5.30 -16.79 -4.78
CA GLU A 21 -5.87 -15.84 -3.80
C GLU A 21 -6.11 -14.45 -4.41
N ARG A 22 -5.51 -14.20 -5.57
CA ARG A 22 -5.47 -12.88 -6.22
C ARG A 22 -6.85 -12.33 -6.56
N MET A 23 -7.80 -13.20 -6.92
CA MET A 23 -9.18 -12.80 -7.24
C MET A 23 -9.96 -12.32 -6.02
N ASP A 24 -9.64 -12.84 -4.83
CA ASP A 24 -10.35 -12.51 -3.59
C ASP A 24 -9.69 -11.34 -2.82
N PHE A 25 -8.44 -11.01 -3.16
CA PHE A 25 -7.66 -9.97 -2.48
C PHE A 25 -8.34 -8.59 -2.45
N LEU A 26 -8.68 -8.02 -3.61
CA LEU A 26 -9.29 -6.69 -3.67
C LEU A 26 -10.70 -6.67 -3.05
N PRO A 27 -11.59 -7.65 -3.32
CA PRO A 27 -12.86 -7.74 -2.60
C PRO A 27 -12.72 -7.84 -1.09
N PHE A 28 -11.69 -8.53 -0.59
CA PHE A 28 -11.46 -8.70 0.84
C PHE A 28 -11.07 -7.38 1.53
N TYR A 29 -10.11 -6.65 0.96
CA TYR A 29 -9.58 -5.44 1.58
C TYR A 29 -10.37 -4.16 1.31
N PHE A 30 -10.79 -3.95 0.06
CA PHE A 30 -11.56 -2.76 -0.32
C PHE A 30 -13.08 -2.97 -0.19
N GLY A 31 -13.53 -4.23 -0.09
CA GLY A 31 -14.94 -4.56 -0.22
C GLY A 31 -15.43 -4.53 -1.67
N PRO A 32 -16.59 -5.15 -1.95
CA PRO A 32 -17.11 -5.29 -3.31
C PRO A 32 -17.44 -3.95 -4.00
N ARG A 33 -17.64 -2.88 -3.21
CA ARG A 33 -17.94 -1.55 -3.74
C ARG A 33 -16.70 -0.81 -4.22
N LEU A 34 -15.58 -0.92 -3.48
CA LEU A 34 -14.39 -0.11 -3.74
C LEU A 34 -13.29 -0.91 -4.45
N MET A 35 -13.38 -2.23 -4.58
CA MET A 35 -12.32 -3.06 -5.18
C MET A 35 -11.77 -2.54 -6.52
N ALA A 36 -12.65 -2.18 -7.46
CA ALA A 36 -12.25 -1.69 -8.77
C ALA A 36 -11.72 -0.25 -8.71
N LEU A 37 -12.26 0.57 -7.80
CA LEU A 37 -11.81 1.95 -7.61
C LEU A 37 -10.45 1.99 -6.93
N GLY A 38 -10.24 1.20 -5.88
CA GLY A 38 -8.96 1.11 -5.16
C GLY A 38 -7.84 0.63 -6.06
N GLU A 39 -8.05 -0.44 -6.83
CA GLU A 39 -7.06 -0.87 -7.82
C GLU A 39 -6.74 0.23 -8.85
N HIS A 40 -7.77 0.87 -9.39
CA HIS A 40 -7.60 1.94 -10.38
C HIS A 40 -6.83 3.14 -9.80
N GLU A 41 -7.18 3.59 -8.60
CA GLU A 41 -6.53 4.71 -7.91
C GLU A 41 -5.05 4.43 -7.67
N VAL A 42 -4.67 3.21 -7.25
CA VAL A 42 -3.25 2.85 -7.09
C VAL A 42 -2.48 3.02 -8.39
N TYR A 43 -3.07 2.59 -9.52
CA TYR A 43 -2.43 2.73 -10.82
C TYR A 43 -2.35 4.18 -11.29
N CYS A 44 -3.37 4.99 -10.99
CA CYS A 44 -3.38 6.42 -11.27
C CYS A 44 -2.30 7.15 -10.47
N TRP A 45 -2.23 6.93 -9.15
CA TRP A 45 -1.18 7.51 -8.30
C TRP A 45 0.21 7.13 -8.79
N MET A 46 0.43 5.87 -9.19
CA MET A 46 1.73 5.47 -9.73
C MET A 46 2.09 6.23 -11.02
N GLY A 47 1.11 6.50 -11.89
CA GLY A 47 1.30 7.30 -13.10
C GLY A 47 1.55 8.79 -12.83
N GLU A 48 0.92 9.36 -11.80
CA GLU A 48 1.14 10.74 -11.38
C GLU A 48 2.51 10.91 -10.71
N LEU A 49 2.87 9.98 -9.83
CA LEU A 49 4.12 9.98 -9.08
C LEU A 49 5.33 9.68 -9.97
N CYS A 50 5.17 8.87 -11.01
CA CYS A 50 6.25 8.49 -11.91
C CYS A 50 5.87 8.69 -13.38
N LYS A 51 6.38 9.77 -14.00
CA LYS A 51 6.10 10.12 -15.40
C LYS A 51 6.62 9.08 -16.41
N ASP A 52 7.62 8.30 -16.03
CA ASP A 52 8.19 7.24 -16.87
C ASP A 52 7.50 5.89 -16.69
N TYR A 53 6.56 5.79 -15.75
CA TYR A 53 5.75 4.59 -15.60
C TYR A 53 4.87 4.38 -16.84
N ARG A 54 4.79 3.13 -17.30
CA ARG A 54 4.08 2.73 -18.53
C ARG A 54 3.07 1.62 -18.29
N GLY A 55 2.70 1.37 -17.03
CA GLY A 55 1.94 0.18 -16.67
C GLY A 55 2.86 -1.02 -16.40
N GLY A 56 2.23 -2.17 -16.19
CA GLY A 56 2.94 -3.43 -15.96
C GLY A 56 2.06 -4.42 -15.20
N PHE A 57 2.61 -5.59 -14.92
CA PHE A 57 2.00 -6.51 -13.98
C PHE A 57 2.26 -6.03 -12.55
N TRP A 58 1.28 -6.18 -11.66
CA TRP A 58 1.41 -5.82 -10.26
C TRP A 58 1.37 -7.06 -9.39
N ASN A 59 2.14 -7.06 -8.32
CA ASN A 59 2.05 -8.04 -7.26
C ASN A 59 1.21 -7.48 -6.12
N PHE A 60 0.45 -8.36 -5.48
CA PHE A 60 -0.33 -8.04 -4.30
C PHE A 60 0.37 -8.63 -3.08
N TYR A 61 0.41 -7.86 -2.00
CA TYR A 61 1.11 -8.23 -0.79
C TYR A 61 0.19 -8.06 0.41
N GLU A 62 0.16 -9.09 1.25
CA GLU A 62 -0.50 -9.03 2.55
C GLU A 62 0.55 -8.84 3.62
N VAL A 63 0.26 -7.96 4.58
CA VAL A 63 1.13 -7.71 5.72
C VAL A 63 0.56 -8.45 6.93
N SER A 64 1.43 -9.12 7.69
CA SER A 64 1.03 -9.92 8.86
C SER A 64 0.25 -9.18 9.95
N ASN A 65 0.33 -7.84 9.98
CA ASN A 65 -0.41 -6.99 10.91
C ASN A 65 -1.81 -6.59 10.39
N GLY A 66 -2.27 -7.19 9.28
CA GLY A 66 -3.57 -6.91 8.67
C GLY A 66 -3.54 -5.84 7.58
N GLY A 67 -2.39 -5.23 7.32
CA GLY A 67 -2.20 -4.32 6.19
C GLY A 67 -2.09 -5.07 4.85
N PHE A 68 -2.12 -4.31 3.77
CA PHE A 68 -1.88 -4.83 2.43
C PHE A 68 -1.31 -3.73 1.54
N TYR A 69 -0.66 -4.12 0.44
CA TYR A 69 -0.28 -3.18 -0.59
C TYR A 69 -0.15 -3.85 -1.95
N MET A 70 0.01 -3.02 -2.98
CA MET A 70 0.25 -3.47 -4.34
C MET A 70 1.54 -2.80 -4.84
N ALA A 71 2.35 -3.55 -5.59
CA ALA A 71 3.55 -2.99 -6.21
C ALA A 71 3.82 -3.55 -7.61
N PRO A 72 4.43 -2.79 -8.54
CA PRO A 72 4.81 -3.32 -9.84
C PRO A 72 5.77 -4.52 -9.71
N ALA A 73 5.49 -5.59 -10.46
CA ALA A 73 6.28 -6.82 -10.47
C ALA A 73 7.54 -6.69 -11.33
N THR A 74 8.42 -5.75 -10.98
CA THR A 74 9.66 -5.47 -11.69
C THR A 74 10.78 -5.13 -10.72
N ALA A 75 12.02 -5.37 -11.13
CA ALA A 75 13.20 -4.91 -10.40
C ALA A 75 13.61 -3.47 -10.78
N GLN A 76 12.89 -2.83 -11.70
CA GLN A 76 13.15 -1.45 -12.11
C GLN A 76 12.92 -0.49 -10.94
N ARG A 77 13.77 0.53 -10.88
CA ARG A 77 13.57 1.68 -9.99
C ARG A 77 12.87 2.80 -10.74
N PHE A 78 12.03 3.53 -10.03
CA PHE A 78 11.20 4.60 -10.54
C PHE A 78 11.64 5.92 -9.95
N GLN A 79 11.77 6.93 -10.80
CA GLN A 79 11.90 8.32 -10.35
C GLN A 79 10.53 8.78 -9.89
N VAL A 80 10.37 8.93 -8.59
CA VAL A 80 9.13 9.33 -7.94
C VAL A 80 9.24 10.79 -7.55
N ALA A 81 8.28 11.59 -8.02
CA ALA A 81 8.13 12.99 -7.69
C ALA A 81 6.72 13.25 -7.15
N VAL A 82 6.63 13.83 -5.97
CA VAL A 82 5.37 14.18 -5.31
C VAL A 82 5.22 15.69 -5.37
N GLU A 83 4.33 16.19 -6.23
CA GLU A 83 4.14 17.63 -6.39
C GLU A 83 3.59 18.30 -5.11
N GLY A 84 2.85 17.55 -4.28
CA GLY A 84 2.23 18.06 -3.05
C GLY A 84 3.22 18.49 -1.97
N ASN A 85 4.32 17.75 -1.77
CA ASN A 85 5.33 18.03 -0.74
C ASN A 85 6.72 18.34 -1.33
N GLY A 86 6.87 18.31 -2.65
CA GLY A 86 8.13 18.59 -3.35
C GLY A 86 9.17 17.49 -3.21
N PHE A 87 8.79 16.28 -2.79
CA PHE A 87 9.69 15.13 -2.79
C PHE A 87 10.06 14.75 -4.22
N GLU A 88 11.35 14.51 -4.46
CA GLU A 88 11.87 13.90 -5.68
C GLU A 88 12.95 12.89 -5.27
N GLY A 89 12.83 11.65 -5.74
CA GLY A 89 13.77 10.60 -5.42
C GLY A 89 13.56 9.30 -6.19
N GLU A 90 14.61 8.49 -6.25
CA GLU A 90 14.54 7.16 -6.86
C GLU A 90 14.08 6.12 -5.83
N LEU A 91 12.99 5.42 -6.14
CA LEU A 91 12.42 4.36 -5.32
C LEU A 91 12.45 3.03 -6.07
N SER A 92 12.61 1.91 -5.37
CA SER A 92 12.31 0.60 -5.96
C SER A 92 10.84 0.48 -6.35
N ALA A 93 10.52 -0.50 -7.22
CA ALA A 93 9.13 -0.82 -7.54
C ALA A 93 8.28 -1.11 -6.29
N ASP A 94 8.85 -1.85 -5.32
CA ASP A 94 8.17 -2.16 -4.06
C ASP A 94 7.85 -0.89 -3.26
N ALA A 95 8.85 -0.04 -3.04
CA ALA A 95 8.68 1.21 -2.32
C ALA A 95 7.71 2.18 -3.04
N ALA A 96 7.81 2.30 -4.37
CA ALA A 96 6.90 3.15 -5.14
C ALA A 96 5.45 2.64 -5.08
N GLY A 97 5.25 1.32 -5.12
CA GLY A 97 3.94 0.69 -4.93
C GLY A 97 3.35 0.93 -3.55
N ILE A 98 4.18 0.85 -2.49
CA ILE A 98 3.77 1.20 -1.13
C ILE A 98 3.32 2.66 -1.05
N VAL A 99 4.08 3.60 -1.61
CA VAL A 99 3.70 5.02 -1.67
C VAL A 99 2.35 5.17 -2.39
N ALA A 100 2.19 4.64 -3.60
CA ALA A 100 0.95 4.73 -4.36
C ALA A 100 -0.25 4.12 -3.61
N THR A 101 -0.05 3.00 -2.91
CA THR A 101 -1.08 2.37 -2.06
C THR A 101 -1.47 3.28 -0.89
N LEU A 102 -0.50 3.88 -0.18
CA LEU A 102 -0.77 4.79 0.94
C LEU A 102 -1.55 6.04 0.49
N PHE A 103 -1.18 6.64 -0.64
CA PHE A 103 -1.93 7.75 -1.24
C PHE A 103 -3.37 7.34 -1.55
N THR A 104 -3.57 6.16 -2.14
CA THR A 104 -4.89 5.63 -2.44
C THR A 104 -5.74 5.42 -1.18
N LEU A 105 -5.18 4.79 -0.14
CA LEU A 105 -5.89 4.56 1.12
C LEU A 105 -6.28 5.88 1.79
N SER A 106 -5.39 6.88 1.78
CA SER A 106 -5.66 8.22 2.30
C SER A 106 -6.78 8.92 1.52
N HIS A 107 -6.71 8.91 0.18
CA HIS A 107 -7.71 9.53 -0.69
C HIS A 107 -9.09 8.88 -0.50
N LEU A 108 -9.17 7.55 -0.53
CA LEU A 108 -10.41 6.81 -0.34
C LEU A 108 -10.97 6.99 1.07
N CYS A 109 -10.12 7.01 2.10
CA CYS A 109 -10.55 7.30 3.46
C CYS A 109 -11.26 8.65 3.54
N PHE A 110 -10.69 9.70 2.95
CA PHE A 110 -11.31 11.03 2.93
C PHE A 110 -12.63 11.03 2.16
N ALA A 111 -12.66 10.39 0.99
CA ALA A 111 -13.86 10.29 0.15
C ALA A 111 -15.00 9.50 0.80
N GLU A 112 -14.69 8.42 1.53
CA GLU A 112 -15.66 7.55 2.19
C GLU A 112 -16.09 8.07 3.56
N GLY A 113 -15.17 8.68 4.33
CA GLY A 113 -15.49 9.38 5.57
C GLY A 113 -16.49 10.51 5.38
N ALA A 114 -16.44 11.21 4.23
CA ALA A 114 -17.45 12.19 3.84
C ALA A 114 -18.85 11.58 3.59
N LYS A 115 -18.93 10.27 3.37
CA LYS A 115 -20.18 9.52 3.09
C LYS A 115 -20.68 8.70 4.30
N GLY A 116 -19.92 8.61 5.40
CA GLY A 116 -20.27 7.91 6.64
C GLY A 116 -19.18 6.96 7.16
N ASP A 117 -19.56 5.91 7.88
CA ASP A 117 -18.67 4.97 8.59
C ASP A 117 -17.85 4.00 7.68
N GLY A 118 -17.82 4.22 6.37
CA GLY A 118 -17.10 3.35 5.42
C GLY A 118 -15.57 3.48 5.46
N GLY A 119 -15.04 4.50 6.14
CA GLY A 119 -13.61 4.81 6.16
C GLY A 119 -12.77 4.02 7.18
N ALA A 120 -13.38 3.41 8.20
CA ALA A 120 -12.64 2.82 9.31
C ALA A 120 -11.66 1.71 8.86
N ALA A 121 -12.11 0.78 8.01
CA ALA A 121 -11.24 -0.29 7.50
C ALA A 121 -10.07 0.23 6.64
N LEU A 122 -10.28 1.35 5.92
CA LEU A 122 -9.22 1.99 5.12
C LEU A 122 -8.19 2.68 6.02
N VAL A 123 -8.65 3.33 7.11
CA VAL A 123 -7.79 3.92 8.13
C VAL A 123 -6.93 2.84 8.80
N ASP A 124 -7.54 1.72 9.19
CA ASP A 124 -6.82 0.60 9.80
C ASP A 124 -5.76 0.04 8.84
N SER A 125 -6.13 -0.15 7.57
CA SER A 125 -5.19 -0.61 6.53
C SER A 125 -4.04 0.38 6.32
N PHE A 126 -4.32 1.68 6.33
CA PHE A 126 -3.31 2.73 6.20
C PHE A 126 -2.31 2.69 7.37
N HIS A 127 -2.81 2.61 8.60
CA HIS A 127 -1.95 2.51 9.78
C HIS A 127 -1.12 1.23 9.79
N ALA A 128 -1.72 0.09 9.44
CA ALA A 128 -1.03 -1.19 9.35
C ALA A 128 0.09 -1.17 8.28
N LEU A 129 -0.18 -0.60 7.10
CA LEU A 129 0.83 -0.44 6.06
C LEU A 129 1.93 0.55 6.47
N ARG A 130 1.58 1.66 7.13
CA ARG A 130 2.56 2.62 7.65
C ARG A 130 3.47 2.03 8.71
N ASP A 131 2.95 1.15 9.57
CA ASP A 131 3.77 0.41 10.54
C ASP A 131 4.79 -0.50 9.84
N PHE A 132 4.36 -1.20 8.78
CA PHE A 132 5.25 -1.98 7.91
C PHE A 132 6.34 -1.14 7.24
N VAL A 133 6.03 0.08 6.78
CA VAL A 133 7.01 0.99 6.18
C VAL A 133 8.21 1.21 7.09
N SER A 134 8.03 1.28 8.41
CA SER A 134 9.11 1.49 9.37
C SER A 134 10.17 0.38 9.36
N THR A 135 9.83 -0.78 8.82
CA THR A 135 10.70 -1.97 8.72
C THR A 135 11.31 -2.12 7.32
N HIS A 136 10.85 -1.32 6.34
CA HIS A 136 11.30 -1.40 4.96
C HIS A 136 12.69 -0.75 4.80
N PRO A 137 13.61 -1.31 3.99
CA PRO A 137 14.95 -0.73 3.78
C PRO A 137 14.93 0.70 3.22
N GLU A 138 13.88 1.07 2.49
CA GLU A 138 13.66 2.41 1.94
C GLU A 138 12.68 3.27 2.78
N ALA A 139 12.45 2.91 4.06
CA ALA A 139 11.51 3.60 4.95
C ALA A 139 11.64 5.13 4.92
N ALA A 140 12.88 5.63 5.02
CA ALA A 140 13.15 7.07 5.04
C ALA A 140 12.69 7.80 3.76
N LEU A 141 12.76 7.14 2.61
CA LEU A 141 12.30 7.71 1.34
C LEU A 141 10.78 7.63 1.22
N ILE A 142 10.19 6.48 1.57
CA ILE A 142 8.73 6.29 1.57
C ILE A 142 8.07 7.31 2.50
N LEU A 143 8.56 7.46 3.73
CA LEU A 143 8.02 8.41 4.71
C LEU A 143 8.13 9.86 4.25
N ARG A 144 9.19 10.23 3.53
CA ARG A 144 9.33 11.57 2.94
C ARG A 144 8.42 11.79 1.75
N ALA A 145 8.10 10.74 1.00
CA ALA A 145 7.18 10.84 -0.14
C ALA A 145 5.73 11.05 0.32
N ILE A 146 5.36 10.53 1.49
CA ILE A 146 3.99 10.61 2.04
C ILE A 146 3.81 11.71 3.11
N ASP A 147 4.82 12.55 3.36
CA ASP A 147 4.78 13.67 4.31
C ASP A 147 3.78 14.75 3.87
#